data_AF-A0A1D6JVM0-F1
#
_entry.id   AF-A0A1D6JVM0-F1
#
_cell.length_a   1.000
_cell.length_b   1.000
_cell.length_c   1.000
_cell.angle_alpha   90.00
_cell.angle_beta   90.00
_cell.angle_gamma   90.00
#
_symmetry.space_group_name_H-M   'P 1'
#
loop_
_entity.id
_entity.type
_entity.pdbx_description
1 polymer ?
#
loop_
_entity_poly.entity_id
_entity_poly.type
_entity_poly.pdbx_seq_one_letter_code
_entity_poly.pdbx_strand_id
1 'polypeptide(L)'
;MFDGFNLCFRRQSATLGCAMTFSIYLPPSPASNLSVLYWLSGLTCTDENFIIKSSAQRAAAAHDIALVAPDTSPRMSKLSHLLPLTVQGF
;
A
#
# COMPACT_ATOMS: atom_id res chain seq x y z
N MET A 1 -10.27 9.24 -10.57
CA MET A 1 -9.03 9.96 -10.97
C MET A 1 -8.58 9.31 -12.27
N PHE A 2 -8.53 10.04 -13.40
CA PHE A 2 -8.30 9.46 -14.74
C PHE A 2 -9.07 8.15 -14.96
N ASP A 3 -10.36 8.15 -14.59
CA ASP A 3 -11.32 7.03 -14.64
C ASP A 3 -10.94 5.73 -13.92
N GLY A 4 -9.80 5.70 -13.23
CA GLY A 4 -9.36 4.60 -12.38
C GLY A 4 -9.64 4.84 -10.89
N PHE A 5 -9.19 3.88 -10.08
CA PHE A 5 -9.47 3.79 -8.65
C PHE A 5 -8.19 3.83 -7.83
N ASN A 6 -8.12 4.75 -6.86
CA ASN A 6 -7.12 4.70 -5.80
C ASN A 6 -7.72 3.93 -4.62
N LEU A 7 -7.09 2.83 -4.23
CA LEU A 7 -7.51 1.97 -3.13
C LEU A 7 -6.40 1.92 -2.09
N CYS A 8 -6.76 2.01 -0.82
CA CYS A 8 -5.82 1.83 0.29
C CYS A 8 -6.23 0.56 1.06
N PHE A 9 -5.27 -0.31 1.33
CA PHE A 9 -5.48 -1.57 2.03
C PHE A 9 -4.58 -1.65 3.25
N ARG A 10 -5.11 -2.26 4.32
CA ARG A 10 -4.35 -2.65 5.49
C ARG A 10 -4.43 -4.16 5.69
N ARG A 11 -3.29 -4.84 5.75
CA ARG A 11 -3.20 -6.31 5.84
C ARG A 11 -2.14 -6.74 6.83
N GLN A 12 -2.38 -7.84 7.54
CA GLN A 12 -1.36 -8.47 8.38
C GLN A 12 -0.26 -9.07 7.49
N SER A 13 0.98 -8.61 7.67
CA SER A 13 2.14 -9.15 6.97
C SER A 13 2.73 -10.30 7.76
N ALA A 14 2.82 -11.49 7.15
CA ALA A 14 3.49 -12.64 7.76
C ALA A 14 5.00 -12.40 7.92
N THR A 15 5.62 -11.76 6.92
CA THR A 15 7.08 -11.49 6.91
C THR A 15 7.49 -10.45 7.96
N LEU A 16 6.66 -9.41 8.16
CA LEU A 16 6.98 -8.31 9.07
C LEU A 16 6.34 -8.47 10.46
N GLY A 17 5.46 -9.47 10.65
CA GLY A 17 4.79 -9.73 11.93
C GLY A 17 3.81 -8.64 12.37
N CYS A 18 3.49 -7.67 11.51
CA CYS A 18 2.61 -6.55 11.84
C CYS A 18 1.65 -6.21 10.69
N ALA A 19 0.63 -5.41 11.00
CA ALA A 19 -0.27 -4.87 9.99
C ALA A 19 0.44 -3.77 9.18
N MET A 20 0.46 -3.93 7.86
CA MET A 20 1.05 -3.00 6.90
C MET A 20 -0.04 -2.34 6.06
N THR A 21 0.21 -1.10 5.66
CA THR A 21 -0.64 -0.35 4.73
C THR A 21 0.03 -0.28 3.36
N PHE A 22 -0.75 -0.34 2.30
CA PHE A 22 -0.29 -0.09 0.94
C PHE A 22 -1.42 0.49 0.11
N SER A 23 -1.05 1.32 -0.87
CA SER A 23 -1.98 1.95 -1.79
C SER A 23 -1.81 1.38 -3.19
N ILE A 24 -2.93 1.24 -3.90
CA ILE A 24 -3.00 0.75 -5.28
C ILE A 24 -3.73 1.80 -6.12
N TYR A 25 -3.17 2.14 -7.29
CA TYR A 25 -3.97 2.69 -8.38
C TYR A 25 -4.32 1.57 -9.36
N LEU A 26 -5.61 1.36 -9.60
CA LEU A 26 -6.12 0.50 -10.66
C LEU A 26 -6.57 1.35 -11.85
N PRO A 27 -6.15 1.00 -13.09
CA PRO A 27 -6.62 1.68 -14.29
C PRO A 27 -8.12 1.43 -14.53
N PRO A 28 -8.77 2.19 -15.44
CA PRO A 28 -10.23 2.17 -15.63
C PRO A 28 -10.79 0.82 -16.09
N SER A 29 -10.03 0.07 -16.88
CA SER A 29 -10.45 -1.20 -17.46
C SER A 29 -9.31 -2.21 -17.38
N PRO A 30 -9.01 -2.72 -16.16
CA PRO A 30 -7.86 -3.57 -15.96
C PRO A 30 -8.04 -4.88 -16.73
N ALA A 31 -7.09 -5.21 -17.61
CA ALA A 31 -7.05 -6.49 -18.28
C ALA A 31 -6.90 -7.66 -17.29
N SER A 32 -7.24 -8.88 -17.71
CA SER A 32 -7.02 -10.09 -16.90
C SER A 32 -5.54 -10.31 -16.56
N ASN A 33 -4.64 -9.92 -17.48
CA ASN A 33 -3.19 -9.95 -17.30
C ASN A 33 -2.65 -8.53 -17.19
N LEU A 34 -2.93 -7.88 -16.06
CA LEU A 34 -2.54 -6.50 -15.80
C LEU A 34 -1.06 -6.39 -15.42
N SER A 35 -0.34 -5.44 -16.04
CA SER A 35 1.03 -5.12 -15.64
C SER A 35 1.05 -4.33 -14.32
N VAL A 36 1.95 -4.68 -13.40
CA VAL A 36 2.04 -4.06 -12.08
C VAL A 36 3.40 -3.40 -11.90
N LEU A 37 3.41 -2.11 -11.56
CA LEU A 37 4.60 -1.37 -11.17
C LEU A 37 4.60 -1.15 -9.66
N TYR A 38 5.64 -1.66 -8.99
CA TYR A 38 5.88 -1.40 -7.58
C TYR A 38 6.75 -0.15 -7.41
N TRP A 39 6.26 0.82 -6.63
CA TRP A 39 6.99 2.03 -6.30
C TRP A 39 7.45 2.02 -4.84
N LEU A 40 8.77 2.07 -4.63
CA LEU A 40 9.37 2.10 -3.30
C LEU A 40 9.72 3.53 -2.93
N SER A 41 8.87 4.15 -2.11
CA SER A 41 9.06 5.53 -1.67
C SER A 41 10.31 5.71 -0.78
N GLY A 42 10.82 6.94 -0.74
CA GLY A 42 12.00 7.30 0.06
C GLY A 42 11.73 7.51 1.55
N LEU A 43 12.74 8.03 2.24
CA LEU A 43 12.67 8.36 3.66
C LEU A 43 11.46 9.25 3.98
N THR A 44 10.88 9.08 5.17
CA THR A 44 9.69 9.78 5.71
C THR A 44 8.38 9.64 4.92
N CYS A 45 8.37 8.94 3.79
CA CYS A 45 7.16 8.70 3.02
C CYS A 45 6.30 7.59 3.62
N THR A 46 5.01 7.62 3.28
CA THR A 46 4.04 6.54 3.45
C THR A 46 3.64 5.98 2.07
N ASP A 47 2.68 5.06 2.05
CA ASP A 47 2.07 4.52 0.83
C ASP A 47 1.36 5.59 -0.03
N GLU A 48 0.89 6.67 0.60
CA GLU A 48 0.11 7.72 -0.08
C GLU A 48 0.96 8.70 -0.89
N ASN A 49 2.21 8.96 -0.48
CA ASN A 49 3.04 10.04 -1.05
C ASN A 49 3.14 9.95 -2.57
N PHE A 50 3.47 8.77 -3.09
CA PHE A 50 3.62 8.54 -4.52
C PHE A 50 2.28 8.64 -5.24
N ILE A 51 1.25 7.95 -4.73
CA ILE A 51 -0.07 7.94 -5.35
C ILE A 51 -0.62 9.36 -5.43
N ILE A 52 -0.55 10.16 -4.38
CA ILE A 52 -1.16 11.49 -4.39
C ILE A 52 -0.33 12.52 -5.17
N LYS A 53 1.01 12.49 -5.04
CA LYS A 53 1.87 13.62 -5.46
C LYS A 53 2.61 13.42 -6.77
N SER A 54 2.76 12.18 -7.27
CA SER A 54 3.56 11.91 -8.47
C SER A 54 2.88 12.28 -9.78
N SER A 55 1.55 12.43 -9.78
CA SER A 55 0.71 12.54 -10.98
C SER A 55 0.87 11.37 -11.98
N ALA A 56 1.38 10.22 -11.53
CA ALA A 56 1.66 9.05 -12.37
C ALA A 56 0.40 8.35 -12.91
N GLN A 57 -0.78 8.55 -12.29
CA GLN A 57 -2.00 7.85 -12.68
C GLN A 57 -2.42 8.09 -14.13
N ARG A 58 -2.12 9.28 -14.70
CA ARG A 58 -2.44 9.57 -16.10
C ARG A 58 -1.70 8.65 -17.05
N ALA A 59 -0.40 8.48 -16.82
CA ALA A 59 0.44 7.58 -17.62
C ALA A 59 0.07 6.12 -17.37
N ALA A 60 -0.16 5.76 -16.11
CA ALA A 60 -0.58 4.41 -15.73
C ALA A 60 -1.92 4.01 -16.40
N ALA A 61 -2.90 4.93 -16.47
CA ALA A 61 -4.16 4.72 -17.18
C ALA A 61 -3.94 4.49 -18.68
N ALA A 62 -3.08 5.29 -19.32
CA ALA A 62 -2.81 5.21 -20.76
C ALA A 62 -2.10 3.92 -21.19
N HIS A 63 -1.37 3.27 -20.26
CA HIS A 63 -0.61 2.05 -20.52
C HIS A 63 -1.21 0.79 -19.87
N ASP A 64 -2.38 0.90 -19.24
CA ASP A 64 -3.02 -0.17 -18.45
C ASP A 64 -2.06 -0.82 -17.43
N ILE A 65 -1.45 0.05 -16.60
CA ILE A 65 -0.53 -0.36 -15.54
C ILE A 65 -1.17 -0.09 -14.17
N ALA A 66 -1.22 -1.10 -13.31
CA ALA A 66 -1.49 -0.89 -11.90
C ALA A 66 -0.25 -0.36 -11.18
N LEU A 67 -0.43 0.63 -10.31
CA LEU A 67 0.62 1.13 -9.43
C LEU A 67 0.41 0.57 -8.04
N VAL A 68 1.45 0.02 -7.41
CA VAL A 68 1.41 -0.42 -6.02
C VAL A 68 2.49 0.30 -5.24
N ALA A 69 2.10 1.03 -4.20
CA ALA A 69 3.00 1.75 -3.31
C ALA A 69 2.84 1.20 -1.88
N PRO A 70 3.76 0.34 -1.40
CA PRO A 70 3.76 -0.09 -0.01
C PRO A 70 4.25 1.03 0.92
N ASP A 71 3.91 0.91 2.20
CA ASP A 71 4.53 1.72 3.24
C ASP A 71 6.04 1.42 3.35
N THR A 72 6.81 2.40 3.84
CA THR A 72 8.28 2.38 3.81
C THR A 72 8.90 1.63 4.99
N SER A 73 8.11 1.27 6.00
CA SER A 73 8.55 0.52 7.18
C SER A 73 7.36 -0.01 7.99
N PRO A 74 7.56 -1.05 8.82
CA PRO A 74 6.61 -1.43 9.85
C PRO A 74 6.16 -0.23 10.70
N ARG A 75 4.85 -0.07 10.87
CA ARG A 75 4.27 0.95 11.74
C ARG A 75 3.85 0.33 13.07
N MET A 76 4.36 0.88 14.17
CA MET A 76 3.93 0.45 15.51
C MET A 76 2.46 0.81 15.69
N SER A 77 1.61 -0.18 15.94
CA SER A 77 0.26 0.14 16.44
C SER A 77 0.41 0.66 17.87
N LYS A 78 -0.19 1.81 18.19
CA LYS A 78 -0.22 2.37 19.57
C LYS A 78 -0.74 1.39 20.63
N LEU A 79 -1.32 0.27 20.24
CA LEU A 79 -1.97 -0.70 21.11
C LEU A 79 -1.06 -1.86 21.59
N SER A 80 0.22 -1.90 21.22
CA SER A 80 1.12 -2.96 21.72
C SER A 80 1.66 -2.71 23.13
N HIS A 81 1.50 -1.49 23.66
CA HIS A 81 1.89 -1.16 25.05
C HIS A 81 0.74 -1.31 26.06
N LEU A 82 -0.48 -1.65 25.61
CA LEU A 82 -1.67 -1.81 26.45
C LEU A 82 -2.21 -3.24 26.52
N LEU A 83 -1.49 -4.22 25.96
CA LEU A 83 -1.72 -5.61 26.33
C LEU A 83 -0.90 -5.89 27.59
N PRO A 84 -1.51 -6.09 28.77
CA PRO A 84 -0.77 -6.65 29.90
C PRO A 84 -0.15 -7.98 29.47
N LEU A 85 1.08 -8.23 29.92
CA LEU A 85 1.89 -9.43 29.72
C LEU A 85 1.25 -10.69 30.34
N THR A 86 -0.02 -10.98 30.05
CA THR A 86 -0.74 -12.09 30.65
C THR A 86 -1.51 -12.81 29.56
N VAL A 87 -1.17 -14.10 29.41
CA VAL A 87 -1.74 -15.11 28.50
C VAL A 87 -1.16 -15.15 27.08
N GLN A 88 0.09 -15.61 26.98
CA GLN A 88 0.39 -16.75 26.10
C GLN A 88 1.21 -17.77 26.92
N GLY A 89 0.48 -18.56 27.70
CA GLY A 89 0.95 -19.81 28.27
C GLY A 89 -0.01 -20.92 27.80
N PHE A 90 0.58 -21.99 27.28
CA PHE A 90 0.01 -23.22 26.72
C PHE A 90 -0.59 -23.12 25.31
#